data_AF-A0A953V1K5-F1
#
_entry.id   AF-A0A953V1K5-F1
#
_cell.length_a   1.000
_cell.length_b   1.000
_cell.length_c   1.000
_cell.angle_alpha   90.00
_cell.angle_beta   90.00
_cell.angle_gamma   90.00
#
_symmetry.space_group_name_H-M   'P 1'
#
loop_
_entity.id
_entity.type
_entity.pdbx_description
1 polymer ?
#
loop_
_entity_poly.entity_id
_entity_poly.type
_entity_poly.pdbx_seq_one_letter_code
_entity_poly.pdbx_strand_id
1 'polypeptide(L)' 'MEREQTFGEKAVGLSFNPSGMSDVDKLKKLYANIIDHMNDFRKGYIARGDSPEMVRLYSIAITEAQTAQMWAVKAVTWRG' A
#
# COMPACT_ATOMS: atom_id res chain seq x y z
N MET A 1 7.64 -0.90 -23.33
CA MET A 1 6.43 -0.40 -22.65
C MET A 1 6.69 -0.47 -21.16
N GLU A 2 6.43 0.61 -20.44
CA GLU A 2 6.54 0.62 -18.98
C GLU A 2 5.34 -0.14 -18.39
N ARG A 3 5.58 -1.02 -17.42
CA ARG A 3 4.52 -1.83 -16.80
C ARG A 3 3.57 -0.90 -16.04
N GLU A 4 2.27 -1.07 -16.21
CA GLU A 4 1.30 -0.34 -15.40
C GLU A 4 1.36 -0.81 -13.94
N GLN A 5 1.52 0.16 -13.03
CA GLN A 5 1.55 -0.09 -11.60
C GLN A 5 0.16 -0.44 -11.06
N THR A 6 0.14 -1.37 -10.10
CA THR A 6 -1.07 -1.71 -9.34
C THR A 6 -1.55 -0.55 -8.45
N PHE A 7 -2.71 -0.71 -7.84
CA PHE A 7 -3.23 0.31 -6.91
C PHE A 7 -2.30 0.49 -5.72
N GLY A 8 -1.84 -0.61 -5.12
CA GLY A 8 -0.89 -0.63 -4.01
C GLY A 8 0.46 -0.06 -4.38
N GLU A 9 1.01 -0.40 -5.56
CA GLU A 9 2.30 0.13 -6.04
C GLU A 9 2.24 1.66 -6.22
N LYS A 10 1.13 2.18 -6.76
CA LYS A 10 0.87 3.62 -6.84
C LYS A 10 0.74 4.24 -5.44
N ALA A 11 0.01 3.57 -4.55
CA ALA A 11 -0.28 4.03 -3.19
C ALA A 11 0.95 4.22 -2.30
N VAL A 12 1.99 3.40 -2.48
CA VAL A 12 3.27 3.49 -1.72
C VAL A 12 4.36 4.27 -2.48
N GLY A 13 4.06 4.75 -3.68
CA GLY A 13 5.04 5.37 -4.58
C GLY A 13 6.23 4.45 -4.83
N LEU A 14 5.99 3.25 -5.36
CA LEU A 14 7.02 2.21 -5.51
C LEU A 14 8.24 2.68 -6.32
N SER A 15 8.05 3.55 -7.31
CA SER A 15 9.12 4.10 -8.17
C SER A 15 9.94 5.21 -7.50
N PHE A 16 9.53 5.70 -6.32
CA PHE A 16 10.20 6.78 -5.61
C PHE A 16 11.13 6.23 -4.51
N ASN A 17 12.38 5.93 -4.83
CA ASN A 17 13.40 5.56 -3.85
C ASN A 17 14.71 6.35 -4.07
N PRO A 18 14.76 7.64 -3.69
CA PRO A 18 15.96 8.46 -3.85
C PRO A 18 17.14 7.99 -2.98
N SER A 19 16.89 7.19 -1.94
CA SER A 19 17.93 6.65 -1.06
C SER A 19 18.73 5.52 -1.71
N GLY A 20 18.19 4.86 -2.74
CA GLY A 20 18.77 3.66 -3.36
C GLY A 20 18.84 2.43 -2.45
N MET A 21 18.23 2.48 -1.26
CA MET A 21 18.28 1.37 -0.29
C MET A 21 17.31 0.26 -0.71
N SER A 22 17.82 -0.97 -0.84
CA SER A 22 17.01 -2.15 -1.18
C SER A 22 15.91 -2.45 -0.15
N ASP A 23 16.14 -2.11 1.12
CA ASP A 23 15.14 -2.28 2.17
C ASP A 23 13.94 -1.35 2.00
N VAL A 24 14.13 -0.13 1.46
CA VAL A 24 13.03 0.78 1.13
C VAL A 24 12.15 0.16 0.04
N ASP A 25 12.76 -0.40 -1.00
CA ASP A 25 12.02 -1.07 -2.08
C ASP A 25 11.27 -2.30 -1.56
N LYS A 26 11.91 -3.09 -0.69
CA LYS A 26 11.30 -4.28 -0.09
C LYS A 26 10.08 -3.90 0.76
N LEU A 27 10.22 -2.90 1.63
CA LEU A 27 9.12 -2.41 2.46
C LEU A 27 7.96 -1.90 1.58
N LYS A 28 8.25 -1.08 0.58
CA LYS A 28 7.23 -0.59 -0.36
C LYS A 28 6.50 -1.72 -1.08
N LYS A 29 7.21 -2.74 -1.58
CA LYS A 29 6.58 -3.92 -2.22
C LYS A 29 5.66 -4.69 -1.26
N LEU A 30 6.11 -4.91 -0.01
CA LEU A 30 5.31 -5.61 0.99
C LEU A 30 4.01 -4.86 1.30
N TYR A 31 4.09 -3.55 1.53
CA TYR A 31 2.90 -2.73 1.79
C TYR A 31 2.02 -2.56 0.55
N ALA A 32 2.59 -2.46 -0.65
CA ALA A 32 1.83 -2.46 -1.90
C ALA A 32 0.97 -3.72 -2.02
N ASN A 33 1.55 -4.90 -1.78
CA ASN A 33 0.82 -6.18 -1.83
C ASN A 33 -0.32 -6.24 -0.81
N ILE A 34 -0.09 -5.75 0.41
CA ILE A 34 -1.16 -5.66 1.44
C ILE A 34 -2.29 -4.76 0.94
N ILE A 35 -1.95 -3.57 0.42
CA ILE A 35 -2.93 -2.59 -0.05
C ILE A 35 -3.71 -3.12 -1.25
N ASP A 36 -3.05 -3.80 -2.20
CA ASP A 36 -3.73 -4.43 -3.33
C ASP A 36 -4.73 -5.48 -2.86
N HIS A 37 -4.33 -6.34 -1.91
CA HIS A 37 -5.23 -7.36 -1.37
C HIS A 37 -6.46 -6.75 -0.66
N MET A 38 -6.26 -5.71 0.14
CA MET A 38 -7.37 -5.00 0.78
C MET A 38 -8.27 -4.30 -0.23
N ASN A 39 -7.69 -3.76 -1.30
CA ASN A 39 -8.45 -3.08 -2.36
C ASN A 39 -9.28 -4.07 -3.18
N ASP A 40 -8.74 -5.26 -3.45
CA ASP A 40 -9.46 -6.32 -4.17
C ASP A 40 -10.64 -6.83 -3.33
N PHE A 41 -10.45 -7.03 -2.02
CA PHE A 41 -11.58 -7.30 -1.13
C PHE A 41 -12.58 -6.15 -1.16
N ARG A 42 -12.16 -4.92 -0.91
CA ARG A 42 -13.05 -3.75 -0.94
C ARG A 42 -13.91 -3.69 -2.20
N LYS A 43 -13.31 -3.88 -3.38
CA LYS A 43 -14.01 -3.92 -4.67
C LYS A 43 -14.98 -5.11 -4.77
N GLY A 44 -14.56 -6.30 -4.33
CA GLY A 44 -15.40 -7.48 -4.32
C GLY A 44 -16.65 -7.33 -3.44
N TYR A 45 -16.50 -6.73 -2.25
CA TYR A 45 -17.63 -6.46 -1.35
C TYR A 45 -18.58 -5.38 -1.91
N ILE A 46 -18.05 -4.33 -2.56
CA ILE A 46 -18.86 -3.34 -3.27
C ILE A 46 -19.67 -4.02 -4.39
N ALA A 47 -19.02 -4.85 -5.22
CA ALA A 47 -19.66 -5.50 -6.36
C ALA A 47 -20.78 -6.47 -5.95
N ARG A 48 -20.67 -7.10 -4.76
CA ARG A 48 -21.71 -7.98 -4.20
C ARG A 48 -22.83 -7.23 -3.48
N GLY A 49 -22.69 -5.93 -3.25
CA GLY A 49 -23.65 -5.16 -2.46
C GLY A 49 -23.66 -5.55 -0.97
N ASP A 50 -22.51 -5.97 -0.44
CA ASP A 50 -22.35 -6.35 0.96
C ASP A 50 -22.40 -5.12 1.90
N SER A 51 -22.30 -5.37 3.21
CA SER A 51 -22.33 -4.33 4.25
C SER A 51 -21.39 -3.15 3.95
N PRO A 52 -21.91 -1.90 3.91
CA PRO A 52 -21.10 -0.69 3.75
C PRO A 52 -20.00 -0.55 4.79
N GLU A 53 -20.23 -1.11 5.99
CA GLU A 53 -19.26 -1.11 7.07
C GLU A 53 -18.01 -1.93 6.72
N MET A 54 -18.16 -3.07 6.03
CA MET A 54 -17.00 -3.87 5.60
C MET A 54 -16.14 -3.12 4.58
N VAL A 55 -16.78 -2.41 3.64
CA VAL A 55 -16.09 -1.56 2.66
C VAL A 55 -15.33 -0.43 3.37
N ARG A 56 -15.94 0.17 4.41
CA ARG A 56 -15.29 1.20 5.24
C ARG A 56 -14.07 0.65 5.97
N LEU A 57 -14.17 -0.55 6.57
CA LEU A 57 -13.05 -1.20 7.27
C LEU A 57 -11.87 -1.49 6.35
N TYR A 58 -12.11 -2.00 5.14
CA TYR A 58 -11.03 -2.18 4.16
C TYR A 58 -10.40 -0.84 3.75
N SER A 59 -11.20 0.22 3.60
CA SER A 59 -10.69 1.55 3.29
C SER A 59 -9.79 2.10 4.39
N ILE A 60 -10.16 1.89 5.66
CA ILE A 60 -9.34 2.26 6.82
C ILE A 60 -8.04 1.45 6.84
N ALA A 61 -8.12 0.13 6.63
CA ALA A 61 -6.93 -0.72 6.60
C ALA A 61 -5.92 -0.28 5.51
N ILE A 62 -6.40 0.15 4.34
CA ILE A 62 -5.55 0.72 3.28
C ILE A 62 -4.85 2.00 3.76
N THR A 63 -5.59 2.95 4.33
CA THR A 63 -5.04 4.23 4.83
C THR A 63 -3.99 4.00 5.92
N GLU A 64 -4.28 3.10 6.87
CA GLU A 64 -3.35 2.77 7.95
C GLU A 64 -2.11 2.04 7.43
N ALA A 65 -2.26 1.17 6.43
CA ALA A 65 -1.12 0.51 5.79
C ALA A 65 -0.20 1.51 5.07
N GLN A 66 -0.75 2.52 4.37
CA GLN A 66 0.05 3.59 3.77
C GLN A 66 0.79 4.39 4.85
N THR A 67 0.12 4.72 5.96
CA THR A 67 0.73 5.44 7.07
C THR A 67 1.87 4.64 7.70
N ALA A 68 1.64 3.36 7.99
CA ALA A 68 2.65 2.45 8.52
C ALA A 68 3.85 2.30 7.57
N GLN A 69 3.61 2.21 6.26
CA GLN A 69 4.67 2.17 5.24
C GLN A 69 5.58 3.39 5.31
N MET A 70 4.99 4.59 5.45
CA MET A 70 5.76 5.85 5.54
C MET A 70 6.65 5.87 6.79
N TRP A 71 6.13 5.42 7.93
CA TRP A 71 6.92 5.29 9.16
C TRP A 71 8.02 4.23 9.05
N ALA A 72 7.75 3.09 8.41
CA ALA A 72 8.75 2.05 8.19
C ALA A 72 9.90 2.56 7.30
N VAL A 73 9.59 3.31 6.23
CA VAL A 73 10.62 3.94 5.38
C VAL A 73 11.39 5.01 6.13
N LYS A 74 10.72 5.81 6.97
CA LYS A 74 11.41 6.78 7.83
C LYS A 74 12.38 6.10 8.78
N ALA A 75 11.96 5.00 9.41
CA ALA A 75 12.81 4.26 10.35
C ALA A 75 14.04 3.66 9.65
N VAL A 76 13.87 3.05 8.47
CA VAL A 76 15.00 2.43 7.76
C VAL A 76 15.98 3.47 7.19
N THR A 77 15.50 4.68 6.89
CA THR A 77 16.34 5.77 6.37
C THR A 77 16.90 6.68 7.45
N TRP A 78 16.62 6.41 8.73
CA TRP A 78 17.04 7.22 9.86
C TRP A 78 18.56 7.16 10.06
N ARG A 79 19.22 8.33 10.14
CA ARG A 79 20.69 8.43 10.28
C ARG A 79 21.20 9.02 11.60
N GLY A 80 20.31 9.32 12.55
CA GLY A 80 20.68 9.98 13.81
C GLY A 80 20.77 11.49 13.67
#